data_AF-A0AAI9YKU6-F1
#
_entry.id   AF-A0AAI9YKU6-F1
#
_cell.length_a   1.000
_cell.length_b   1.000
_cell.length_c   1.000
_cell.angle_alpha   90.00
_cell.angle_beta   90.00
_cell.angle_gamma   90.00
#
_symmetry.space_group_name_H-M   'P 1'
#
loop_
_entity.id
_entity.type
_entity.pdbx_description
1 polymer ?
#
loop_
_entity_poly.entity_id
_entity_poly.type
_entity_poly.pdbx_seq_one_letter_code
_entity_poly.pdbx_strand_id
1 'polypeptide(L)'
;MNILPSNLIVSSHELMSKRQHHFLNHTARVLVPYDDPQSNPFRTILPQMAVGNDHLLSLLLAYSAAHRSRLLGKKEPQMRIAIWVQDIFPALRQALNDRDKIISNTSLATAIMLASLEIISPTAFGFDIPWQRHLNLARTLMWRRLADLRRTAENGLREDSACAFLWSWFAYLDVLGSLSGGGVPDADSSRFWLLEYTVHNPGDSQDEIDCVMGFTTRCVQILAQIAELARRCDEQRFALSGSSPRLAWYPNAACVERAQLLEQELFNNMAQPSRPCRHITTINTPSQNLGQDTGIKIEGRDNRGEIVQLNEAFHWAGLVHLHRRILGKPPSHEDVQGPVGRIVACLEGIAPGGSAETGFLFPMFTAGCHALERPHRSQILERFRSVERNGMTQVCLQGESAHGKCVAYGTAVGAFAVYGIHRVT
;
A
#
# COMPACT_ATOMS: atom_id res chain seq x y z
N MET A 1 -27.67 18.14 -31.84
CA MET A 1 -26.24 18.48 -31.94
C MET A 1 -25.96 19.63 -30.99
N ASN A 2 -25.58 19.34 -29.75
CA ASN A 2 -25.10 20.38 -28.83
C ASN A 2 -23.59 20.52 -29.03
N ILE A 3 -23.22 21.53 -29.81
CA ILE A 3 -21.83 21.93 -29.99
C ILE A 3 -21.40 22.58 -28.67
N LEU A 4 -20.63 21.84 -27.86
CA LEU A 4 -19.93 22.41 -26.71
C LEU A 4 -18.94 23.48 -27.22
N PRO A 5 -18.82 24.66 -26.57
CA PRO A 5 -17.95 25.73 -27.04
C PRO A 5 -16.49 25.26 -27.11
N SER A 6 -15.82 25.52 -28.23
CA SER A 6 -14.44 25.10 -28.54
C SER A 6 -13.42 25.48 -27.45
N ASN A 7 -13.69 26.54 -26.68
CA ASN A 7 -12.85 26.99 -25.57
C ASN A 7 -12.91 26.07 -24.33
N LEU A 8 -14.00 25.32 -24.12
CA LEU A 8 -14.12 24.31 -23.06
C LEU A 8 -13.37 23.01 -23.41
N ILE A 9 -13.28 22.68 -24.71
CA ILE A 9 -12.56 21.49 -25.19
C ILE A 9 -11.05 21.72 -25.14
N VAL A 10 -10.56 22.88 -25.59
CA VAL A 10 -9.13 23.25 -25.48
C VAL A 10 -8.69 23.37 -24.02
N SER A 11 -9.49 24.02 -23.17
CA SER A 11 -9.21 24.08 -21.73
C SER A 11 -9.31 22.73 -21.04
N SER A 12 -10.15 21.81 -21.52
CA SER A 12 -10.17 20.42 -21.04
C SER A 12 -8.89 19.67 -21.40
N HIS A 13 -8.37 19.83 -22.62
CA HIS A 13 -7.15 19.17 -23.09
C HIS A 13 -5.91 19.71 -22.39
N GLU A 14 -5.80 21.03 -22.21
CA GLU A 14 -4.71 21.66 -21.47
C GLU A 14 -4.73 21.25 -19.98
N LEU A 15 -5.93 21.16 -19.40
CA LEU A 15 -6.11 20.76 -18.00
C LEU A 15 -5.89 19.25 -17.80
N MET A 16 -6.19 18.41 -18.79
CA MET A 16 -5.84 16.99 -18.81
C MET A 16 -4.32 16.82 -18.94
N SER A 17 -3.67 17.57 -19.84
CA SER A 17 -2.21 17.60 -19.98
C SER A 17 -1.51 18.04 -18.68
N LYS A 18 -1.99 19.10 -18.03
CA LYS A 18 -1.47 19.55 -16.71
C LYS A 18 -1.61 18.48 -15.62
N ARG A 19 -2.69 17.69 -15.63
CA ARG A 19 -2.90 16.60 -14.65
C ARG A 19 -2.07 15.38 -14.96
N GLN A 20 -1.94 14.99 -16.22
CA GLN A 20 -1.03 13.92 -16.61
C GLN A 20 0.41 14.26 -16.25
N HIS A 21 0.84 15.50 -16.51
CA HIS A 21 2.13 16.00 -16.08
C HIS A 21 2.29 15.99 -14.54
N HIS A 22 1.25 16.41 -13.80
CA HIS A 22 1.26 16.34 -12.33
C HIS A 22 1.33 14.91 -11.81
N PHE A 23 0.64 13.97 -12.46
CA PHE A 23 0.70 12.56 -12.11
C PHE A 23 2.14 12.04 -12.21
N LEU A 24 2.75 12.20 -13.39
CA LEU A 24 4.10 11.69 -13.66
C LEU A 24 5.18 12.37 -12.82
N ASN A 25 5.09 13.69 -12.59
CA ASN A 25 6.17 14.45 -11.96
C ASN A 25 6.03 14.66 -10.46
N HIS A 26 4.86 14.39 -9.88
CA HIS A 26 4.63 14.60 -8.45
C HIS A 26 3.94 13.40 -7.82
N THR A 27 2.88 12.87 -8.43
CA THR A 27 2.06 11.84 -7.81
C THR A 27 2.76 10.48 -7.78
N ALA A 28 3.25 10.02 -8.93
CA ALA A 28 3.93 8.72 -9.04
C ALA A 28 5.14 8.58 -8.10
N ARG A 29 5.80 9.70 -7.76
CA ARG A 29 6.99 9.74 -6.90
C ARG A 29 6.70 9.42 -5.43
N VAL A 30 5.47 9.67 -4.99
CA VAL A 30 5.01 9.42 -3.61
C VAL A 30 4.22 8.12 -3.48
N LEU A 31 4.10 7.34 -4.57
CA LEU A 31 3.46 6.02 -4.57
C LEU A 31 4.46 4.87 -4.40
N VAL A 32 5.75 5.18 -4.45
CA VAL A 32 6.83 4.22 -4.28
C VAL A 32 7.79 4.72 -3.20
N PRO A 33 8.40 3.82 -2.42
CA PRO A 33 9.42 4.17 -1.44
C PRO A 33 10.74 4.61 -2.10
N TYR A 34 10.99 4.17 -3.34
CA TYR A 34 12.13 4.60 -4.15
C TYR A 34 11.65 5.06 -5.53
N ASP A 35 11.82 6.34 -5.84
CA ASP A 35 11.43 6.93 -7.12
C ASP A 35 12.65 7.07 -8.04
N ASP A 36 12.65 6.30 -9.12
CA ASP A 36 13.56 6.50 -10.25
C ASP A 36 12.74 6.74 -11.54
N PRO A 37 13.06 7.79 -12.32
CA PRO A 37 12.32 8.13 -13.53
C PRO A 37 12.14 7.02 -14.56
N GLN A 38 13.09 6.09 -14.68
CA GLN A 38 13.12 5.05 -15.72
C GLN A 38 12.56 3.72 -15.25
N SER A 39 12.52 3.48 -13.94
CA SER A 39 12.09 2.21 -13.36
C SER A 39 10.84 2.28 -12.49
N ASN A 40 10.42 3.46 -12.04
CA ASN A 40 9.17 3.62 -11.30
C ASN A 40 7.98 3.20 -12.19
N PRO A 41 7.28 2.09 -11.88
CA PRO A 41 6.23 1.55 -12.73
C PRO A 41 4.98 2.45 -12.80
N PHE A 42 4.80 3.36 -11.84
CA PHE A 42 3.76 4.39 -11.92
C PHE A 42 4.10 5.49 -12.94
N ARG A 43 5.36 5.63 -13.36
CA ARG A 43 5.79 6.57 -14.42
C ARG A 43 5.91 5.93 -15.79
N THR A 44 6.15 4.62 -15.83
CA THR A 44 6.42 3.88 -17.07
C THR A 44 5.24 2.99 -17.47
N ILE A 45 4.94 1.96 -16.69
CA ILE A 45 3.96 0.91 -17.01
C ILE A 45 2.52 1.42 -16.92
N LEU A 46 2.14 2.05 -15.80
CA LEU A 46 0.75 2.46 -15.54
C LEU A 46 0.21 3.47 -16.56
N PRO A 47 0.96 4.52 -16.96
CA PRO A 47 0.52 5.45 -17.99
C PRO A 47 0.36 4.79 -19.37
N GLN A 48 1.24 3.83 -19.73
CA GLN A 48 1.12 3.10 -20.99
C GLN A 48 -0.17 2.27 -21.04
N MET A 49 -0.54 1.61 -19.95
CA MET A 49 -1.83 0.92 -19.82
C MET A 49 -3.01 1.89 -19.93
N ALA A 50 -2.88 3.10 -19.36
CA ALA A 50 -3.95 4.09 -19.35
C ALA A 50 -4.23 4.71 -20.72
N VAL A 51 -3.21 4.89 -21.57
CA VAL A 51 -3.42 5.39 -22.94
C VAL A 51 -4.37 4.49 -23.75
N GLY A 52 -4.36 3.18 -23.49
CA GLY A 52 -5.25 2.22 -24.13
C GLY A 52 -6.58 1.96 -23.41
N ASN A 53 -6.87 2.66 -22.30
CA ASN A 53 -8.07 2.42 -21.50
C ASN A 53 -8.60 3.69 -20.83
N ASP A 54 -9.73 4.20 -21.34
CA ASP A 54 -10.35 5.45 -20.88
C ASP A 54 -10.73 5.45 -19.39
N HIS A 55 -11.15 4.30 -18.85
CA HIS A 55 -11.50 4.18 -17.43
C HIS A 55 -10.26 4.33 -16.53
N LEU A 56 -9.17 3.66 -16.89
CA LEU A 56 -7.90 3.76 -16.18
C LEU A 56 -7.32 5.18 -16.29
N LEU A 57 -7.39 5.79 -17.47
CA LEU A 57 -6.96 7.18 -17.67
C LEU A 57 -7.79 8.16 -16.82
N SER A 58 -9.11 8.00 -16.79
CA SER A 58 -10.01 8.76 -15.92
C SER A 58 -9.61 8.66 -14.45
N LEU A 59 -9.30 7.45 -13.96
CA LEU A 59 -8.85 7.23 -12.58
C LEU A 59 -7.50 7.90 -12.30
N LEU A 60 -6.54 7.82 -13.22
CA LEU A 60 -5.25 8.51 -13.08
C LEU A 60 -5.44 10.03 -12.96
N LEU A 61 -6.31 10.60 -13.79
CA LEU A 61 -6.62 12.03 -13.77
C LEU A 61 -7.35 12.44 -12.49
N ALA A 62 -8.28 11.61 -12.00
CA ALA A 62 -8.99 11.81 -10.74
C ALA A 62 -8.03 11.80 -9.56
N TYR A 63 -7.16 10.80 -9.48
CA TYR A 63 -6.16 10.67 -8.43
C TYR A 63 -5.17 11.83 -8.46
N SER A 64 -4.66 12.18 -9.65
CA SER A 64 -3.79 13.34 -9.80
C SER A 64 -4.46 14.64 -9.38
N ALA A 65 -5.76 14.80 -9.66
CA ALA A 65 -6.51 16.00 -9.28
C ALA A 65 -6.68 16.07 -7.76
N ALA A 66 -7.02 14.95 -7.11
CA ALA A 66 -7.15 14.86 -5.65
C ALA A 66 -5.81 15.19 -4.95
N HIS A 67 -4.73 14.52 -5.36
CA HIS A 67 -3.38 14.77 -4.84
C HIS A 67 -2.93 16.23 -5.04
N ARG A 68 -3.13 16.79 -6.24
CA ARG A 68 -2.76 18.20 -6.52
C ARG A 68 -3.56 19.18 -5.69
N SER A 69 -4.87 18.97 -5.52
CA SER A 69 -5.71 19.85 -4.70
C SER A 69 -5.17 19.94 -3.27
N ARG A 70 -4.75 18.81 -2.70
CA ARG A 70 -4.18 18.74 -1.35
C ARG A 70 -2.84 19.45 -1.22
N LEU A 71 -1.92 19.22 -2.16
CA LEU A 71 -0.64 19.94 -2.20
C LEU A 71 -0.83 21.47 -2.24
N LEU A 72 -1.90 21.93 -2.88
CA LEU A 72 -2.23 23.36 -3.00
C LEU A 72 -3.12 23.88 -1.86
N GLY A 73 -3.51 23.05 -0.89
CA GLY A 73 -4.47 23.43 0.15
C GLY A 73 -5.85 23.83 -0.38
N LYS A 74 -6.26 23.29 -1.54
CA LYS A 74 -7.53 23.59 -2.21
C LYS A 74 -8.53 22.45 -2.04
N LYS A 75 -9.82 22.79 -2.09
CA LYS A 75 -10.89 21.77 -2.13
C LYS A 75 -10.73 20.88 -3.37
N GLU A 76 -11.00 19.60 -3.19
CA GLU A 76 -11.00 18.63 -4.29
C GLU A 76 -12.14 18.91 -5.28
N PRO A 77 -11.90 18.70 -6.59
CA PRO A 77 -12.93 18.90 -7.60
C PRO A 77 -13.89 17.70 -7.63
N GLN A 78 -14.63 17.49 -6.54
CA GLN A 78 -15.52 16.33 -6.31
C GLN A 78 -16.45 16.05 -7.49
N MET A 79 -17.13 17.07 -8.02
CA MET A 79 -18.03 16.91 -9.17
C MET A 79 -17.30 16.41 -10.43
N ARG A 80 -16.07 16.87 -10.67
CA ARG A 80 -15.28 16.42 -11.82
C ARG A 80 -14.79 14.99 -11.63
N ILE A 81 -14.37 14.64 -10.42
CA ILE A 81 -13.98 13.27 -10.05
C ILE A 81 -15.16 12.32 -10.27
N ALA A 82 -16.36 12.67 -9.79
CA ALA A 82 -17.57 11.88 -9.97
C ALA A 82 -17.93 11.66 -11.46
N ILE A 83 -17.74 12.68 -12.32
CA ILE A 83 -17.96 12.53 -13.78
C ILE A 83 -16.95 11.54 -14.39
N TRP A 84 -15.67 11.63 -14.04
CA TRP A 84 -14.64 10.73 -14.57
C TRP A 84 -14.86 9.28 -14.18
N VAL A 85 -15.43 9.05 -13.00
CA VAL A 85 -15.55 7.70 -12.45
C VAL A 85 -16.90 7.03 -12.66
N GLN A 86 -17.86 7.74 -13.26
CA GLN A 86 -19.25 7.28 -13.43
C GLN A 86 -19.35 5.92 -14.14
N ASP A 87 -18.57 5.72 -15.21
CA ASP A 87 -18.69 4.54 -16.08
C ASP A 87 -17.77 3.37 -15.68
N ILE A 88 -17.02 3.50 -14.57
CA ILE A 88 -16.05 2.49 -14.15
C ILE A 88 -16.75 1.24 -13.61
N PHE A 89 -17.80 1.41 -12.81
CA PHE A 89 -18.50 0.28 -12.19
C PHE A 89 -19.17 -0.65 -13.21
N PRO A 90 -19.89 -0.16 -14.23
CA PRO A 90 -20.38 -1.00 -15.31
C PRO A 90 -19.26 -1.79 -16.01
N ALA A 91 -18.14 -1.14 -16.34
CA ALA A 91 -17.02 -1.77 -17.03
C ALA A 91 -16.37 -2.90 -16.20
N LEU A 92 -16.16 -2.68 -14.90
CA LEU A 92 -15.61 -3.70 -14.00
C LEU A 92 -16.58 -4.87 -13.78
N ARG A 93 -17.89 -4.60 -13.69
CA ARG A 93 -18.91 -5.66 -13.62
C ARG A 93 -18.93 -6.50 -14.89
N GLN A 94 -18.82 -5.88 -16.06
CA GLN A 94 -18.74 -6.60 -17.33
C GLN A 94 -17.53 -7.52 -17.38
N ALA A 95 -16.35 -7.03 -16.96
CA ALA A 95 -15.13 -7.85 -16.89
C ALA A 95 -15.29 -9.07 -15.97
N LEU A 96 -15.99 -8.92 -14.84
CA LEU A 96 -16.28 -10.02 -13.92
C LEU A 96 -17.30 -11.03 -14.47
N ASN A 97 -18.31 -10.58 -15.21
CA ASN A 97 -19.40 -11.43 -15.68
C ASN A 97 -19.03 -12.25 -16.92
N ASP A 98 -18.14 -11.75 -17.76
CA ASP A 98 -17.70 -12.42 -18.98
C ASP A 98 -16.71 -13.54 -18.65
N ARG A 99 -17.20 -14.72 -18.26
CA ARG A 99 -16.38 -15.86 -17.75
C ARG A 99 -15.40 -16.44 -18.76
N ASP A 100 -15.64 -16.24 -20.05
CA ASP A 100 -14.86 -16.85 -21.13
C ASP A 100 -13.63 -16.02 -21.53
N LYS A 101 -13.59 -14.75 -21.11
CA LYS A 101 -12.44 -13.86 -21.36
C LYS A 101 -11.47 -13.85 -20.21
N ILE A 102 -10.18 -13.90 -20.53
CA ILE A 102 -9.11 -13.69 -19.56
C ILE A 102 -9.16 -12.24 -19.07
N ILE A 103 -9.11 -12.03 -17.76
CA ILE A 103 -9.04 -10.69 -17.17
C ILE A 103 -7.80 -9.95 -17.69
N SER A 104 -7.93 -8.75 -18.27
CA SER A 104 -6.78 -8.01 -18.80
C SER A 104 -6.00 -7.28 -17.68
N ASN A 105 -4.73 -6.95 -17.95
CA ASN A 105 -3.92 -6.10 -17.07
C ASN A 105 -4.59 -4.72 -16.84
N THR A 106 -5.27 -4.18 -17.86
CA THR A 106 -5.98 -2.89 -17.76
C THR A 106 -7.19 -2.98 -16.83
N SER A 107 -7.99 -4.05 -16.87
CA SER A 107 -9.11 -4.27 -15.94
C SER A 107 -8.62 -4.40 -14.51
N LEU A 108 -7.53 -5.15 -14.30
CA LEU A 108 -6.92 -5.32 -12.98
C LEU A 108 -6.35 -3.98 -12.45
N ALA A 109 -5.57 -3.27 -13.27
CA ALA A 109 -5.07 -1.93 -12.95
C ALA A 109 -6.20 -0.95 -12.60
N THR A 110 -7.31 -1.00 -13.34
CA THR A 110 -8.50 -0.17 -13.08
C THR A 110 -9.09 -0.46 -11.70
N ALA A 111 -9.22 -1.73 -11.31
CA ALA A 111 -9.77 -2.10 -10.00
C ALA A 111 -8.83 -1.71 -8.83
N ILE A 112 -7.52 -1.92 -8.99
CA ILE A 112 -6.52 -1.53 -7.98
C ILE A 112 -6.45 0.00 -7.84
N MET A 113 -6.49 0.71 -8.96
CA MET A 113 -6.49 2.17 -8.99
C MET A 113 -7.77 2.77 -8.39
N LEU A 114 -8.92 2.13 -8.61
CA LEU A 114 -10.20 2.49 -8.00
C LEU A 114 -10.12 2.42 -6.48
N ALA A 115 -9.61 1.30 -5.94
CA ALA A 115 -9.39 1.17 -4.50
C ALA A 115 -8.41 2.23 -3.99
N SER A 116 -7.30 2.46 -4.70
CA SER A 116 -6.30 3.45 -4.33
C SER A 116 -6.86 4.88 -4.29
N LEU A 117 -7.73 5.24 -5.24
CA LEU A 117 -8.40 6.54 -5.27
C LEU A 117 -9.32 6.71 -4.06
N GLU A 118 -10.10 5.69 -3.69
CA GLU A 118 -10.98 5.78 -2.52
C GLU A 118 -10.18 5.83 -1.20
N ILE A 119 -9.07 5.10 -1.12
CA ILE A 119 -8.13 5.14 0.02
C ILE A 119 -7.62 6.57 0.22
N ILE A 120 -7.25 7.26 -0.86
CA ILE A 120 -6.80 8.65 -0.74
C ILE A 120 -7.92 9.67 -0.72
N SER A 121 -9.10 9.41 -1.27
CA SER A 121 -10.22 10.34 -1.33
C SER A 121 -11.52 9.57 -1.05
N PRO A 122 -11.87 9.35 0.24
CA PRO A 122 -13.06 8.61 0.66
C PRO A 122 -14.39 9.29 0.33
N THR A 123 -14.35 10.41 -0.40
CA THR A 123 -15.54 11.11 -0.90
C THR A 123 -15.58 11.08 -2.43
N ALA A 124 -14.65 10.39 -3.09
CA ALA A 124 -14.58 10.29 -4.54
C ALA A 124 -15.77 9.53 -5.10
N PHE A 125 -16.25 8.50 -4.40
CA PHE A 125 -17.41 7.68 -4.80
C PHE A 125 -18.67 7.91 -3.94
N GLY A 126 -18.70 8.98 -3.14
CA GLY A 126 -19.74 9.22 -2.12
C GLY A 126 -19.41 8.55 -0.78
N PHE A 127 -20.34 8.60 0.18
CA PHE A 127 -20.10 8.09 1.54
C PHE A 127 -20.46 6.59 1.72
N ASP A 128 -21.05 5.96 0.70
CA ASP A 128 -21.76 4.69 0.86
C ASP A 128 -20.91 3.43 0.62
N ILE A 129 -19.77 3.57 -0.08
CA ILE A 129 -18.95 2.42 -0.51
C ILE A 129 -17.51 2.61 -0.03
N PRO A 130 -17.10 1.92 1.04
CA PRO A 130 -15.75 2.08 1.57
C PRO A 130 -14.72 1.37 0.69
N TRP A 131 -13.47 1.84 0.73
CA TRP A 131 -12.37 1.33 -0.10
C TRP A 131 -12.16 -0.19 0.00
N GLN A 132 -12.47 -0.81 1.14
CA GLN A 132 -12.38 -2.25 1.36
C GLN A 132 -13.21 -3.03 0.33
N ARG A 133 -14.38 -2.51 -0.07
CA ARG A 133 -15.21 -3.16 -1.09
C ARG A 133 -14.55 -3.11 -2.47
N HIS A 134 -13.89 -2.01 -2.81
CA HIS A 134 -13.13 -1.88 -4.05
C HIS A 134 -11.88 -2.76 -4.03
N LEU A 135 -11.21 -2.88 -2.90
CA LEU A 135 -10.07 -3.78 -2.76
C LEU A 135 -10.49 -5.26 -2.84
N ASN A 136 -11.66 -5.62 -2.28
CA ASN A 136 -12.24 -6.96 -2.43
C ASN A 136 -12.58 -7.29 -3.90
N LEU A 137 -13.06 -6.30 -4.65
CA LEU A 137 -13.27 -6.43 -6.10
C LEU A 137 -11.94 -6.69 -6.83
N ALA A 138 -10.90 -5.92 -6.53
CA ALA A 138 -9.55 -6.15 -7.08
C ALA A 138 -9.03 -7.55 -6.72
N ARG A 139 -9.25 -8.00 -5.48
CA ARG A 139 -8.91 -9.36 -5.04
C ARG A 139 -9.60 -10.42 -5.88
N THR A 140 -10.91 -10.28 -6.12
CA THR A 140 -11.70 -11.22 -6.93
C THR A 140 -11.19 -11.30 -8.37
N LEU A 141 -10.85 -10.15 -8.97
CA LEU A 141 -10.25 -10.09 -10.32
C LEU A 141 -8.87 -10.76 -10.36
N MET A 142 -8.05 -10.53 -9.34
CA MET A 142 -6.71 -11.12 -9.21
C MET A 142 -6.79 -12.65 -9.11
N TRP A 143 -7.68 -13.17 -8.27
CA TRP A 143 -7.95 -14.60 -8.14
C TRP A 143 -8.37 -15.24 -9.45
N ARG A 144 -9.31 -14.62 -10.16
CA ARG A 144 -9.79 -15.12 -11.44
C ARG A 144 -8.68 -15.13 -12.49
N ARG A 145 -7.88 -14.05 -12.55
CA ARG A 145 -6.71 -13.95 -13.43
C ARG A 145 -5.71 -15.08 -13.15
N LEU A 146 -5.46 -15.41 -11.89
CA LEU A 146 -4.56 -16.49 -11.50
C LEU A 146 -5.09 -17.86 -11.93
N ALA A 147 -6.39 -18.12 -11.76
CA ALA A 147 -7.04 -19.33 -12.27
C ALA A 147 -6.95 -19.43 -13.81
N ASP A 148 -7.13 -18.31 -14.52
CA ASP A 148 -6.95 -18.26 -15.98
C ASP A 148 -5.50 -18.55 -16.38
N LEU A 149 -4.53 -17.93 -15.71
CA LEU A 149 -3.10 -18.14 -15.97
C LEU A 149 -2.73 -19.61 -15.81
N ARG A 150 -3.20 -20.29 -14.77
CA ARG A 150 -2.99 -21.74 -14.57
C ARG A 150 -3.51 -22.58 -15.73
N ARG A 151 -4.74 -22.30 -16.18
CA ARG A 151 -5.35 -22.99 -17.32
C ARG A 151 -4.58 -22.77 -18.62
N THR A 152 -3.90 -21.62 -18.74
CA THR A 152 -3.14 -21.23 -19.94
C THR A 152 -1.63 -21.40 -19.81
N ALA A 153 -1.11 -21.83 -18.65
CA ALA A 153 0.32 -21.99 -18.38
C ALA A 153 0.95 -23.08 -19.27
N GLU A 154 0.15 -24.05 -19.72
CA GLU A 154 0.54 -25.04 -20.73
C GLU A 154 0.86 -24.40 -22.10
N ASN A 155 0.41 -23.17 -22.36
CA ASN A 155 0.59 -22.44 -23.63
C ASN A 155 1.70 -21.37 -23.59
N GLY A 156 2.52 -21.31 -22.53
CA GLY A 156 3.70 -20.43 -22.50
C GLY A 156 3.42 -18.93 -22.40
N LEU A 157 2.29 -18.51 -21.81
CA LEU A 157 2.05 -17.10 -21.46
C LEU A 157 3.06 -16.66 -20.39
N ARG A 158 4.17 -16.10 -20.85
CA ARG A 158 5.20 -15.50 -20.01
C ARG A 158 4.66 -14.22 -19.38
N GLU A 159 4.79 -14.10 -18.07
CA GLU A 159 4.42 -12.90 -17.34
C GLU A 159 5.24 -11.70 -17.85
N ASP A 160 4.54 -10.67 -18.28
CA ASP A 160 5.16 -9.38 -18.61
C ASP A 160 5.33 -8.55 -17.33
N SER A 161 6.29 -7.64 -17.34
CA SER A 161 6.59 -6.63 -16.33
C SER A 161 5.34 -5.94 -15.74
N ALA A 162 4.31 -5.69 -16.56
CA ALA A 162 3.04 -5.14 -16.11
C ALA A 162 2.28 -6.03 -15.12
N CYS A 163 2.33 -7.36 -15.30
CA CYS A 163 1.72 -8.30 -14.38
C CYS A 163 2.42 -8.28 -13.03
N ALA A 164 3.76 -8.36 -13.02
CA ALA A 164 4.56 -8.31 -11.79
C ALA A 164 4.32 -7.01 -11.00
N PHE A 165 4.27 -5.86 -11.69
CA PHE A 165 3.92 -4.59 -11.07
C PHE A 165 2.53 -4.62 -10.39
N LEU A 166 1.51 -5.11 -11.10
CA LEU A 166 0.14 -5.18 -10.55
C LEU A 166 0.05 -6.13 -9.36
N TRP A 167 0.82 -7.23 -9.37
CA TRP A 167 0.95 -8.13 -8.23
C TRP A 167 1.55 -7.43 -7.01
N SER A 168 2.71 -6.80 -7.14
CA SER A 168 3.36 -6.09 -6.03
C SER A 168 2.47 -4.97 -5.48
N TRP A 169 1.84 -4.19 -6.37
CA TRP A 169 0.95 -3.10 -5.96
C TRP A 169 -0.30 -3.61 -5.25
N PHE A 170 -0.94 -4.66 -5.77
CA PHE A 170 -2.11 -5.25 -5.11
C PHE A 170 -1.73 -5.88 -3.76
N ALA A 171 -0.64 -6.66 -3.71
CA ALA A 171 -0.21 -7.34 -2.50
C ALA A 171 0.11 -6.38 -1.36
N TYR A 172 0.77 -5.28 -1.71
CA TYR A 172 0.98 -4.18 -0.79
C TYR A 172 -0.33 -3.67 -0.18
N LEU A 173 -1.30 -3.31 -1.02
CA LEU A 173 -2.59 -2.78 -0.53
C LEU A 173 -3.38 -3.83 0.25
N ASP A 174 -3.36 -5.10 -0.17
CA ASP A 174 -4.13 -6.17 0.46
C ASP A 174 -3.62 -6.52 1.86
N VAL A 175 -2.30 -6.66 2.01
CA VAL A 175 -1.67 -7.00 3.29
C VAL A 175 -1.82 -5.86 4.28
N LEU A 176 -1.51 -4.63 3.86
CA LEU A 176 -1.67 -3.47 4.74
C LEU A 176 -3.14 -3.23 5.07
N GLY A 177 -4.04 -3.41 4.10
CA GLY A 177 -5.49 -3.39 4.31
C GLY A 177 -5.94 -4.35 5.39
N SER A 178 -5.46 -5.59 5.33
CA SER A 178 -5.79 -6.63 6.29
C SER A 178 -5.22 -6.34 7.69
N LEU A 179 -3.98 -5.83 7.77
CA LEU A 179 -3.35 -5.43 9.03
C LEU A 179 -4.01 -4.21 9.66
N SER A 180 -4.77 -3.43 8.89
CA SER A 180 -5.37 -2.19 9.32
C SER A 180 -6.87 -2.23 9.61
N GLY A 181 -7.42 -3.44 9.75
CA GLY A 181 -8.85 -3.62 10.03
C GLY A 181 -9.72 -3.63 8.76
N GLY A 182 -9.12 -3.93 7.60
CA GLY A 182 -9.84 -4.29 6.39
C GLY A 182 -10.88 -5.38 6.69
N GLY A 183 -12.12 -5.11 6.30
CA GLY A 183 -13.29 -5.92 6.65
C GLY A 183 -13.18 -7.38 6.24
N VAL A 184 -14.08 -8.18 6.83
CA VAL A 184 -14.22 -9.63 6.66
C VAL A 184 -14.02 -10.02 5.18
N PRO A 185 -12.89 -10.68 4.84
CA PRO A 185 -12.86 -11.47 3.62
C PRO A 185 -13.95 -12.52 3.77
N ASP A 186 -14.75 -12.74 2.73
CA ASP A 186 -15.61 -13.92 2.68
C ASP A 186 -14.76 -15.14 3.06
N ALA A 187 -15.29 -16.04 3.90
CA ALA A 187 -14.49 -16.94 4.75
C ALA A 187 -13.49 -17.85 3.98
N ASP A 188 -13.64 -17.97 2.67
CA ASP A 188 -12.77 -18.71 1.75
C ASP A 188 -11.65 -17.87 1.08
N SER A 189 -11.72 -16.55 1.11
CA SER A 189 -10.92 -15.67 0.23
C SER A 189 -9.49 -15.39 0.70
N SER A 190 -9.13 -15.68 1.95
CA SER A 190 -7.83 -15.26 2.53
C SER A 190 -6.77 -16.37 2.61
N ARG A 191 -7.10 -17.62 2.28
CA ARG A 191 -6.23 -18.75 2.60
C ARG A 191 -5.20 -19.13 1.54
N PHE A 192 -5.33 -18.70 0.29
CA PHE A 192 -4.56 -19.32 -0.80
C PHE A 192 -3.78 -18.38 -1.74
N TRP A 193 -4.16 -17.11 -2.00
CA TRP A 193 -3.58 -16.43 -3.18
C TRP A 193 -2.12 -16.01 -3.00
N LEU A 194 -1.69 -15.63 -1.79
CA LEU A 194 -0.30 -15.21 -1.58
C LEU A 194 0.67 -16.40 -1.54
N LEU A 195 0.18 -17.58 -1.15
CA LEU A 195 0.88 -18.86 -1.31
C LEU A 195 0.94 -19.30 -2.78
N GLU A 196 0.14 -18.68 -3.66
CA GLU A 196 0.19 -18.93 -5.10
C GLU A 196 1.07 -17.89 -5.82
N TYR A 197 1.18 -16.66 -5.28
CA TYR A 197 2.18 -15.68 -5.71
C TYR A 197 3.62 -16.20 -5.59
N THR A 198 3.93 -16.98 -4.53
CA THR A 198 5.24 -17.63 -4.35
C THR A 198 5.60 -18.63 -5.44
N VAL A 199 4.60 -19.28 -6.06
CA VAL A 199 4.81 -20.29 -7.12
C VAL A 199 5.25 -19.62 -8.43
N HIS A 200 4.87 -18.36 -8.64
CA HIS A 200 5.20 -17.60 -9.85
C HIS A 200 6.50 -16.80 -9.74
N ASN A 201 7.12 -16.70 -8.56
CA ASN A 201 8.39 -16.02 -8.33
C ASN A 201 9.42 -16.94 -7.63
N PRO A 202 9.90 -18.01 -8.31
CA PRO A 202 10.75 -19.01 -7.68
C PRO A 202 12.20 -18.53 -7.51
N GLY A 203 12.78 -18.82 -6.35
CA GLY A 203 14.21 -19.13 -6.20
C GLY A 203 15.11 -18.02 -5.67
N ASP A 204 15.29 -16.92 -6.41
CA ASP A 204 16.39 -15.95 -6.14
C ASP A 204 15.92 -14.53 -5.76
N SER A 205 14.64 -14.21 -5.93
CA SER A 205 14.09 -12.85 -5.75
C SER A 205 13.35 -12.65 -4.41
N GLN A 206 13.22 -13.69 -3.58
CA GLN A 206 12.39 -13.59 -2.37
C GLN A 206 12.98 -12.67 -1.30
N ASP A 207 14.31 -12.55 -1.26
CA ASP A 207 15.06 -11.67 -0.37
C ASP A 207 15.43 -10.34 -1.06
N GLU A 208 14.92 -10.10 -2.27
CA GLU A 208 15.04 -8.85 -3.00
C GLU A 208 13.97 -7.86 -2.51
N ILE A 209 14.37 -6.63 -2.19
CA ILE A 209 13.45 -5.57 -1.78
C ILE A 209 12.73 -5.02 -3.01
N ASP A 210 11.42 -5.23 -3.07
CA ASP A 210 10.56 -4.77 -4.16
C ASP A 210 10.47 -3.23 -4.20
N CYS A 211 10.61 -2.62 -5.39
CA CYS A 211 10.61 -1.16 -5.53
C CYS A 211 9.24 -0.50 -5.33
N VAL A 212 8.14 -1.25 -5.41
CA VAL A 212 6.78 -0.78 -5.14
C VAL A 212 6.48 -0.91 -3.65
N MET A 213 6.81 -2.07 -3.05
CA MET A 213 6.47 -2.35 -1.65
C MET A 213 7.44 -1.72 -0.65
N GLY A 214 8.74 -1.72 -0.96
CA GLY A 214 9.81 -1.25 -0.06
C GLY A 214 10.30 -2.28 0.94
N PHE A 215 9.87 -3.53 0.79
CA PHE A 215 10.31 -4.67 1.59
C PHE A 215 10.36 -5.93 0.73
N THR A 216 10.94 -7.00 1.28
CA THR A 216 11.14 -8.26 0.56
C THR A 216 9.83 -8.97 0.25
N THR A 217 9.82 -9.76 -0.82
CA THR A 217 8.70 -10.65 -1.15
C THR A 217 8.43 -11.64 -0.02
N ARG A 218 9.46 -12.08 0.70
CA ARG A 218 9.30 -12.91 1.90
C ARG A 218 8.62 -12.16 3.05
N CYS A 219 8.97 -10.90 3.27
CA CYS A 219 8.34 -10.08 4.31
C CYS A 219 6.84 -9.89 4.05
N VAL A 220 6.40 -9.61 2.81
CA VAL A 220 4.96 -9.50 2.49
C VAL A 220 4.20 -10.79 2.78
N GLN A 221 4.83 -11.94 2.54
CA GLN A 221 4.24 -13.26 2.82
C GLN A 221 4.04 -13.49 4.31
N ILE A 222 5.03 -13.17 5.13
CA ILE A 222 4.94 -13.34 6.58
C ILE A 222 3.89 -12.36 7.14
N LEU A 223 3.90 -11.11 6.68
CA LEU A 223 2.92 -10.09 7.10
C LEU A 223 1.48 -10.47 6.76
N ALA A 224 1.22 -11.08 5.60
CA ALA A 224 -0.11 -11.55 5.25
C ALA A 224 -0.61 -12.66 6.18
N GLN A 225 0.27 -13.58 6.55
CA GLN A 225 -0.06 -14.66 7.49
C GLN A 225 -0.32 -14.12 8.90
N ILE A 226 0.46 -13.12 9.32
CA ILE A 226 0.20 -12.36 10.56
C ILE A 226 -1.16 -11.67 10.46
N ALA A 227 -1.49 -11.03 9.34
CA ALA A 227 -2.77 -10.34 9.15
C ALA A 227 -3.96 -11.29 9.27
N GLU A 228 -3.88 -12.46 8.62
CA GLU A 228 -4.92 -13.49 8.68
C GLU A 228 -5.08 -14.06 10.09
N LEU A 229 -3.97 -14.37 10.78
CA LEU A 229 -4.03 -14.90 12.14
C LEU A 229 -4.54 -13.85 13.13
N ALA A 230 -4.09 -12.59 13.00
CA ALA A 230 -4.56 -11.46 13.79
C ALA A 230 -6.05 -11.23 13.61
N ARG A 231 -6.58 -11.33 12.38
CA ARG A 231 -8.02 -11.23 12.10
C ARG A 231 -8.82 -12.28 12.86
N ARG A 232 -8.41 -13.55 12.83
CA ARG A 232 -9.09 -14.64 13.57
C ARG A 232 -9.07 -14.40 15.07
N CYS A 233 -7.94 -13.94 15.61
CA CYS A 233 -7.81 -13.59 17.02
C CYS A 233 -8.70 -12.39 17.40
N ASP A 234 -8.74 -11.36 16.56
CA ASP A 234 -9.58 -10.19 16.74
C ASP A 234 -11.07 -10.57 16.74
N GLU A 235 -11.52 -11.43 15.81
CA GLU A 235 -12.90 -11.94 15.76
C GLU A 235 -13.30 -12.66 17.04
N GLN A 236 -12.43 -13.53 17.56
CA GLN A 236 -12.64 -14.22 18.83
C GLN A 236 -12.68 -13.22 20.01
N ARG A 237 -11.79 -12.23 20.02
CA ARG A 237 -11.73 -11.21 21.07
C ARG A 237 -13.00 -10.37 21.11
N PHE A 238 -13.46 -9.88 19.95
CA PHE A 238 -14.65 -9.03 19.89
C PHE A 238 -15.95 -9.79 20.19
N ALA A 239 -16.03 -11.08 19.81
CA ALA A 239 -17.16 -11.93 20.19
C ALA A 239 -17.31 -12.03 21.74
N LEU A 240 -16.20 -12.02 22.47
CA LEU A 240 -16.20 -12.01 23.93
C LEU A 240 -16.52 -10.64 24.52
N SER A 241 -16.04 -9.55 23.90
CA SER A 241 -16.32 -8.17 24.36
C SER A 241 -17.81 -7.83 24.38
N GLY A 242 -18.63 -8.44 23.49
CA GLY A 242 -20.08 -8.29 23.49
C GLY A 242 -20.80 -9.11 24.57
N SER A 243 -20.12 -10.06 25.22
CA SER A 243 -20.73 -11.08 26.08
C SER A 243 -20.54 -10.83 27.59
N SER A 244 -19.48 -10.11 28.02
CA SER A 244 -19.32 -9.53 29.36
C SER A 244 -17.94 -8.84 29.51
N PRO A 245 -17.83 -7.67 30.19
CA PRO A 245 -16.54 -6.97 30.37
C PRO A 245 -15.51 -7.69 31.25
N ARG A 246 -15.84 -8.84 31.85
CA ARG A 246 -14.96 -9.57 32.78
C ARG A 246 -14.19 -10.73 32.15
N LEU A 247 -14.47 -11.12 30.91
CA LEU A 247 -13.77 -12.22 30.26
C LEU A 247 -12.52 -11.70 29.55
N ALA A 248 -11.34 -12.01 30.08
CA ALA A 248 -10.08 -11.78 29.38
C ALA A 248 -9.93 -12.84 28.26
N TRP A 249 -9.71 -12.38 27.03
CA TRP A 249 -9.43 -13.25 25.90
C TRP A 249 -7.96 -13.70 25.93
N TYR A 250 -7.72 -14.98 25.63
CA TYR A 250 -6.39 -15.54 25.44
C TYR A 250 -6.35 -16.39 24.17
N PRO A 251 -5.24 -16.37 23.40
CA PRO A 251 -5.08 -17.22 22.24
C PRO A 251 -5.01 -18.70 22.64
N ASN A 252 -5.53 -19.58 21.79
CA ASN A 252 -5.39 -21.03 21.97
C ASN A 252 -3.97 -21.51 21.62
N ALA A 253 -3.63 -22.75 22.00
CA ALA A 253 -2.29 -23.31 21.82
C ALA A 253 -1.83 -23.33 20.36
N ALA A 254 -2.71 -23.71 19.42
CA ALA A 254 -2.38 -23.73 17.99
C ALA A 254 -2.06 -22.33 17.43
N CYS A 255 -2.75 -21.31 17.92
CA CYS A 255 -2.49 -19.92 17.58
C CYS A 255 -1.13 -19.45 18.12
N VAL A 256 -0.81 -19.80 19.37
CA VAL A 256 0.49 -19.47 19.98
C VAL A 256 1.64 -20.14 19.23
N GLU A 257 1.51 -21.44 18.92
CA GLU A 257 2.50 -22.18 18.13
C GLU A 257 2.72 -21.54 16.75
N ARG A 258 1.63 -21.19 16.05
CA ARG A 258 1.75 -20.53 14.74
C ARG A 258 2.39 -19.15 14.85
N ALA A 259 2.09 -18.39 15.90
CA ALA A 259 2.72 -17.10 16.15
C ALA A 259 4.23 -17.23 16.40
N GLN A 260 4.66 -18.23 17.17
CA GLN A 260 6.09 -18.49 17.41
C GLN A 260 6.84 -18.83 16.12
N LEU A 261 6.23 -19.61 15.22
CA LEU A 261 6.81 -19.90 13.91
C LEU A 261 6.96 -18.63 13.05
N LEU A 262 5.91 -17.79 12.99
CA LEU A 262 5.94 -16.54 12.23
C LEU A 262 6.97 -15.54 12.81
N GLU A 263 7.10 -15.49 14.12
CA GLU A 263 8.13 -14.70 14.80
C GLU A 263 9.55 -15.16 14.41
N GLN A 264 9.81 -16.47 14.45
CA GLN A 264 11.08 -17.02 13.98
C GLN A 264 11.32 -16.74 12.50
N GLU A 265 10.30 -16.85 11.65
CA GLU A 265 10.40 -16.52 10.22
C GLU A 265 10.77 -15.05 10.00
N LEU A 266 10.20 -14.10 10.77
CA LEU A 266 10.56 -12.68 10.73
C LEU A 266 12.03 -12.46 11.12
N PHE A 267 12.47 -13.04 12.25
CA PHE A 267 13.86 -12.91 12.69
C PHE A 267 14.84 -13.52 11.69
N ASN A 268 14.50 -14.68 11.15
CA ASN A 268 15.31 -15.33 10.12
C ASN A 268 15.38 -14.48 8.84
N ASN A 269 14.29 -13.84 8.42
CA ASN A 269 14.32 -12.97 7.24
C ASN A 269 15.13 -11.69 7.49
N MET A 270 15.02 -11.08 8.67
CA MET A 270 15.84 -9.92 9.05
C MET A 270 17.34 -10.25 9.16
N ALA A 271 17.69 -11.46 9.56
CA ALA A 271 19.09 -11.89 9.68
C ALA A 271 19.78 -12.09 8.32
N GLN A 272 19.01 -12.30 7.24
CA GLN A 272 19.55 -12.45 5.90
C GLN A 272 19.84 -11.08 5.27
N PRO A 273 20.94 -10.92 4.52
CA PRO A 273 21.23 -9.68 3.83
C PRO A 273 20.19 -9.43 2.74
N SER A 274 19.29 -8.46 2.98
CA SER A 274 18.32 -8.04 1.98
C SER A 274 19.02 -7.30 0.84
N ARG A 275 18.68 -7.62 -0.41
CA ARG A 275 19.27 -6.98 -1.59
C ARG A 275 18.25 -6.01 -2.18
N PRO A 276 18.55 -4.71 -2.33
CA PRO A 276 17.67 -3.82 -3.09
C PRO A 276 17.45 -4.36 -4.49
N CYS A 277 16.26 -4.18 -5.06
CA CYS A 277 16.02 -4.73 -6.39
C CYS A 277 16.93 -4.16 -7.47
N ARG A 278 17.07 -4.89 -8.58
CA ARG A 278 17.92 -4.48 -9.72
C ARG A 278 17.72 -3.01 -10.10
N HIS A 279 16.48 -2.53 -10.11
CA HIS A 279 16.11 -1.14 -10.41
C HIS A 279 16.74 -0.11 -9.46
N ILE A 280 16.95 -0.48 -8.19
CA ILE A 280 17.59 0.35 -7.17
C ILE A 280 19.13 0.29 -7.30
N THR A 281 19.67 -0.81 -7.84
CA THR A 281 21.12 -1.04 -7.93
C THR A 281 21.81 -0.46 -9.17
N THR A 282 21.12 -0.35 -10.32
CA THR A 282 21.75 -0.01 -11.63
C THR A 282 22.28 1.43 -11.72
N ILE A 283 21.94 2.32 -10.78
CA ILE A 283 22.28 3.75 -10.84
C ILE A 283 23.60 4.07 -10.12
N ASN A 284 24.06 3.21 -9.19
CA ASN A 284 25.23 3.50 -8.35
C ASN A 284 26.51 2.72 -8.70
N THR A 285 26.50 1.89 -9.74
CA THR A 285 27.76 1.39 -10.31
C THR A 285 28.43 2.54 -11.08
N PRO A 286 29.66 2.98 -10.74
CA PRO A 286 30.42 3.83 -11.64
C PRO A 286 30.55 3.04 -12.94
N SER A 287 29.97 3.57 -14.01
CA SER A 287 30.18 3.06 -15.36
C SER A 287 31.69 3.02 -15.60
N GLN A 288 32.29 1.84 -15.52
CA GLN A 288 33.59 1.61 -16.11
C GLN A 288 33.38 1.58 -17.63
N ASN A 289 33.55 2.76 -18.22
CA ASN A 289 33.93 3.06 -19.60
C ASN A 289 32.86 2.90 -20.71
N LEU A 290 32.45 4.03 -21.30
CA LEU A 290 33.03 4.57 -22.55
C LEU A 290 32.29 5.84 -23.00
N GLY A 291 32.96 6.99 -22.92
CA GLY A 291 32.72 8.15 -23.80
C GLY A 291 31.65 9.17 -23.38
N GLN A 292 32.11 10.42 -23.23
CA GLN A 292 31.38 11.69 -23.16
C GLN A 292 30.71 12.09 -21.84
N ASP A 293 31.54 12.74 -21.01
CA ASP A 293 31.17 13.75 -20.03
C ASP A 293 30.21 14.78 -20.63
N THR A 294 28.94 14.72 -20.22
CA THR A 294 28.09 15.90 -20.10
C THR A 294 27.73 16.02 -18.62
N GLY A 295 28.52 16.83 -17.91
CA GLY A 295 28.44 16.97 -16.48
C GLY A 295 27.08 17.49 -16.00
N ILE A 296 26.31 16.62 -15.37
CA ILE A 296 25.45 16.96 -14.23
C ILE A 296 25.61 15.80 -13.23
N LYS A 297 26.54 15.95 -12.29
CA LYS A 297 26.58 15.10 -11.09
C LYS A 297 25.37 15.48 -10.24
N ILE A 298 24.26 14.77 -10.41
CA ILE A 298 23.17 14.84 -9.43
C ILE A 298 23.74 14.17 -8.18
N GLU A 299 23.92 14.94 -7.10
CA GLU A 299 24.31 14.43 -5.78
C GLU A 299 23.20 13.50 -5.27
N GLY A 300 23.21 12.25 -5.75
CA GLY A 300 22.31 11.20 -5.31
C GLY A 300 22.75 10.74 -3.93
N ARG A 301 22.06 11.20 -2.89
CA ARG A 301 22.12 10.62 -1.55
C ARG A 301 22.00 9.09 -1.67
N ASP A 302 22.77 8.33 -0.88
CA ASP A 302 22.71 6.87 -0.89
C ASP A 302 21.38 6.38 -0.28
N ASN A 303 20.31 6.46 -1.09
CA ASN A 303 18.96 6.08 -0.72
C ASN A 303 18.82 4.56 -0.53
N ARG A 304 19.88 3.77 -0.78
CA ARG A 304 19.91 2.32 -0.52
C ARG A 304 19.77 2.05 0.98
N GLY A 305 20.44 2.86 1.81
CA GLY A 305 20.32 2.77 3.26
C GLY A 305 18.87 2.94 3.72
N GLU A 306 18.16 3.93 3.18
CA GLU A 306 16.76 4.22 3.56
C GLU A 306 15.82 3.05 3.22
N ILE A 307 16.03 2.38 2.09
CA ILE A 307 15.22 1.23 1.69
C ILE A 307 15.46 0.01 2.56
N VAL A 308 16.71 -0.20 3.01
CA VAL A 308 17.01 -1.25 3.99
C VAL A 308 16.36 -0.95 5.34
N GLN A 309 16.42 0.31 5.81
CA GLN A 309 15.74 0.74 7.03
C GLN A 309 14.21 0.57 6.93
N LEU A 310 13.63 0.89 5.78
CA LEU A 310 12.20 0.70 5.51
C LEU A 310 11.83 -0.79 5.57
N ASN A 311 12.58 -1.64 4.89
CA ASN A 311 12.38 -3.08 4.91
C ASN A 311 12.42 -3.62 6.35
N GLU A 312 13.45 -3.24 7.12
CA GLU A 312 13.58 -3.66 8.52
C GLU A 312 12.39 -3.19 9.37
N ALA A 313 11.93 -1.95 9.18
CA ALA A 313 10.78 -1.43 9.92
C ALA A 313 9.47 -2.19 9.66
N PHE A 314 9.26 -2.73 8.45
CA PHE A 314 8.11 -3.59 8.16
C PHE A 314 8.15 -4.90 8.95
N HIS A 315 9.34 -5.48 9.17
CA HIS A 315 9.47 -6.67 10.00
C HIS A 315 9.14 -6.37 11.47
N TRP A 316 9.68 -5.27 12.01
CA TRP A 316 9.36 -4.83 13.36
C TRP A 316 7.88 -4.52 13.52
N ALA A 317 7.23 -3.90 12.53
CA ALA A 317 5.79 -3.69 12.53
C ALA A 317 5.03 -5.02 12.58
N GLY A 318 5.47 -6.03 11.83
CA GLY A 318 4.96 -7.40 11.90
C GLY A 318 5.01 -7.98 13.31
N LEU A 319 6.14 -7.83 14.01
CA LEU A 319 6.30 -8.26 15.41
C LEU A 319 5.33 -7.53 16.36
N VAL A 320 5.15 -6.22 16.20
CA VAL A 320 4.17 -5.46 17.01
C VAL A 320 2.76 -6.03 16.82
N HIS A 321 2.32 -6.26 15.59
CA HIS A 321 1.00 -6.85 15.29
C HIS A 321 0.88 -8.27 15.86
N LEU A 322 1.92 -9.09 15.74
CA LEU A 322 1.98 -10.44 16.29
C LEU A 322 1.82 -10.44 17.81
N HIS A 323 2.60 -9.62 18.52
CA HIS A 323 2.53 -9.56 19.98
C HIS A 323 1.22 -8.95 20.50
N ARG A 324 0.72 -7.89 19.87
CA ARG A 324 -0.49 -7.18 20.32
C ARG A 324 -1.78 -7.89 19.95
N ARG A 325 -1.91 -8.34 18.70
CA ARG A 325 -3.19 -8.81 18.15
C ARG A 325 -3.31 -10.32 18.13
N ILE A 326 -2.21 -11.06 18.07
CA ILE A 326 -2.23 -12.52 18.08
C ILE A 326 -1.98 -13.05 19.49
N LEU A 327 -0.90 -12.61 20.13
CA LEU A 327 -0.54 -13.08 21.47
C LEU A 327 -1.26 -12.33 22.60
N GLY A 328 -1.94 -11.22 22.30
CA GLY A 328 -2.71 -10.45 23.27
C GLY A 328 -1.85 -9.78 24.36
N LYS A 329 -0.53 -9.62 24.14
CA LYS A 329 0.38 -9.00 25.11
C LYS A 329 -0.01 -7.53 25.33
N PRO A 330 0.03 -6.98 26.56
CA PRO A 330 -0.32 -5.58 26.80
C PRO A 330 0.64 -4.63 26.09
N PRO A 331 0.25 -3.37 25.79
CA PRO A 331 1.12 -2.39 25.14
C PRO A 331 2.45 -2.16 25.88
N SER A 332 2.45 -2.27 27.21
CA SER A 332 3.64 -2.09 28.06
C SER A 332 4.59 -3.28 28.09
N HIS A 333 4.26 -4.40 27.43
CA HIS A 333 5.13 -5.56 27.39
C HIS A 333 6.41 -5.24 26.59
N GLU A 334 7.56 -5.78 27.02
CA GLU A 334 8.85 -5.54 26.36
C GLU A 334 8.85 -6.02 24.90
N ASP A 335 8.29 -7.20 24.62
CA ASP A 335 8.08 -7.69 23.25
C ASP A 335 7.23 -6.75 22.36
N VAL A 336 6.50 -5.79 22.92
CA VAL A 336 5.83 -4.73 22.14
C VAL A 336 6.72 -3.49 22.06
N GLN A 337 7.23 -3.00 23.19
CA GLN A 337 8.01 -1.76 23.23
C GLN A 337 9.37 -1.87 22.55
N GLY A 338 10.00 -3.05 22.57
CA GLY A 338 11.26 -3.33 21.87
C GLY A 338 11.11 -3.09 20.36
N PRO A 339 10.20 -3.79 19.66
CA PRO A 339 9.90 -3.52 18.25
C PRO A 339 9.47 -2.08 17.96
N VAL A 340 8.68 -1.42 18.84
CA VAL A 340 8.33 0.01 18.70
C VAL A 340 9.60 0.88 18.67
N GLY A 341 10.52 0.68 19.60
CA GLY A 341 11.79 1.41 19.64
C GLY A 341 12.65 1.16 18.40
N ARG A 342 12.65 -0.08 17.89
CA ARG A 342 13.35 -0.43 16.64
C ARG A 342 12.76 0.27 15.42
N ILE A 343 11.44 0.38 15.30
CA ILE A 343 10.80 1.16 14.23
C ILE A 343 11.23 2.63 14.31
N VAL A 344 11.27 3.21 15.51
CA VAL A 344 11.72 4.61 15.69
C VAL A 344 13.18 4.77 15.28
N ALA A 345 14.07 3.84 15.66
CA ALA A 345 15.46 3.85 15.22
C ALA A 345 15.60 3.73 13.69
N CYS A 346 14.79 2.89 13.03
CA CYS A 346 14.76 2.82 11.57
C CYS A 346 14.36 4.16 10.94
N LEU A 347 13.38 4.86 11.53
CA LEU A 347 12.88 6.15 11.06
C LEU A 347 13.94 7.27 11.12
N GLU A 348 14.87 7.21 12.07
CA GLU A 348 16.02 8.13 12.14
C GLU A 348 16.94 8.04 10.93
N GLY A 349 17.06 6.83 10.35
CA GLY A 349 17.83 6.57 9.15
C GLY A 349 17.16 7.01 7.84
N ILE A 350 15.93 7.54 7.89
CA ILE A 350 15.16 7.93 6.71
C ILE A 350 15.03 9.46 6.65
N ALA A 351 15.35 10.05 5.51
CA ALA A 351 15.23 11.49 5.30
C ALA A 351 13.77 11.98 5.37
N PRO A 352 13.49 13.08 6.11
CA PRO A 352 12.19 13.74 6.03
C PRO A 352 11.91 14.29 4.63
N GLY A 353 10.66 14.21 4.20
CA GLY A 353 10.14 14.68 2.91
C GLY A 353 10.39 13.73 1.73
N GLY A 354 11.18 12.67 1.91
CA GLY A 354 11.52 11.73 0.84
C GLY A 354 10.44 10.70 0.51
N SER A 355 10.62 10.00 -0.61
CA SER A 355 9.76 8.87 -1.03
C SER A 355 9.76 7.74 0.02
N ALA A 356 10.93 7.42 0.60
CA ALA A 356 11.06 6.37 1.62
C ALA A 356 10.26 6.71 2.88
N GLU A 357 10.20 7.99 3.29
CA GLU A 357 9.37 8.43 4.41
C GLU A 357 7.88 8.17 4.16
N THR A 358 7.43 8.37 2.91
CA THR A 358 6.04 8.07 2.53
C THR A 358 5.78 6.56 2.59
N GLY A 359 6.73 5.72 2.18
CA GLY A 359 6.65 4.27 2.36
C GLY A 359 6.61 3.84 3.84
N PHE A 360 7.18 4.65 4.74
CA PHE A 360 7.33 4.34 6.16
C PHE A 360 6.06 4.56 7.01
N LEU A 361 4.96 5.05 6.43
CA LEU A 361 3.78 5.42 7.22
C LEU A 361 3.15 4.25 7.97
N PHE A 362 3.13 3.06 7.39
CA PHE A 362 2.54 1.90 8.06
C PHE A 362 3.36 1.49 9.31
N PRO A 363 4.70 1.32 9.24
CA PRO A 363 5.52 1.16 10.44
C PRO A 363 5.37 2.32 11.43
N MET A 364 5.41 3.57 10.95
CA MET A 364 5.26 4.77 11.78
C MET A 364 3.95 4.76 12.56
N PHE A 365 2.85 4.42 11.91
CA PHE A 365 1.55 4.32 12.52
C PHE A 365 1.49 3.19 13.56
N THR A 366 2.00 2.01 13.19
CA THR A 366 2.06 0.85 14.08
C THR A 366 2.84 1.20 15.36
N ALA A 367 4.01 1.84 15.24
CA ALA A 367 4.76 2.31 16.39
C ALA A 367 4.02 3.41 17.18
N GLY A 368 3.40 4.37 16.48
CA GLY A 368 2.67 5.48 17.09
C GLY A 368 1.50 5.03 17.97
N CYS A 369 0.75 4.01 17.55
CA CYS A 369 -0.33 3.42 18.34
C CYS A 369 0.13 2.75 19.63
N HIS A 370 1.40 2.37 19.72
CA HIS A 370 1.93 1.58 20.83
C HIS A 370 3.02 2.28 21.63
N ALA A 371 3.54 3.41 21.16
CA ALA A 371 4.59 4.16 21.85
C ALA A 371 4.11 4.72 23.19
N LEU A 372 4.70 4.23 24.29
CA LEU A 372 4.44 4.75 25.63
C LEU A 372 5.32 5.94 25.96
N GLU A 373 6.56 5.91 25.50
CA GLU A 373 7.56 6.95 25.75
C GLU A 373 7.21 8.25 25.02
N ARG A 374 7.36 9.38 25.73
CA ARG A 374 7.09 10.71 25.15
C ARG A 374 8.01 11.05 23.98
N PRO A 375 9.34 10.79 24.02
CA PRO A 375 10.24 11.07 22.90
C PRO A 375 9.80 10.36 21.61
N HIS A 376 9.54 9.05 21.66
CA HIS A 376 9.06 8.27 20.51
C HIS A 376 7.78 8.85 19.91
N ARG A 377 6.79 9.19 20.75
CA ARG A 377 5.54 9.80 20.28
C ARG A 377 5.76 11.15 19.60
N SER A 378 6.59 12.01 20.20
CA SER A 378 6.89 13.34 19.64
C SER A 378 7.56 13.23 18.27
N GLN A 379 8.55 12.35 18.15
CA GLN A 379 9.27 12.11 16.91
C GLN A 379 8.34 11.56 15.83
N ILE A 380 7.53 10.54 16.14
CA ILE A 380 6.54 9.98 15.20
C ILE A 380 5.55 11.06 14.72
N LEU A 381 5.02 11.87 15.64
CA LEU A 381 4.08 12.95 15.29
C LEU A 381 4.73 14.04 14.41
N GLU A 382 5.99 14.37 14.66
CA GLU A 382 6.75 15.30 13.82
C GLU A 382 6.92 14.74 12.40
N ARG A 383 7.26 13.46 12.28
CA ARG A 383 7.44 12.80 10.97
C ARG A 383 6.11 12.67 10.22
N PHE A 384 4.99 12.42 10.91
CA PHE A 384 3.66 12.51 10.28
C PHE A 384 3.41 13.89 9.67
N ARG A 385 3.68 14.99 10.40
CA ARG A 385 3.54 16.37 9.89
C ARG A 385 4.46 16.68 8.71
N SER A 386 5.62 16.02 8.63
CA SER A 386 6.50 16.10 7.45
C SER A 386 5.81 15.50 6.23
N VAL A 387 5.29 14.28 6.34
CA VAL A 387 4.62 13.58 5.23
C VAL A 387 3.33 14.29 4.80
N GLU A 388 2.64 15.01 5.69
CA GLU A 388 1.46 15.80 5.31
C GLU A 388 1.75 16.78 4.17
N ARG A 389 2.97 17.32 4.11
CA ARG A 389 3.38 18.27 3.07
C ARG A 389 3.47 17.64 1.69
N ASN A 390 3.54 16.31 1.62
CA ASN A 390 3.54 15.56 0.36
C ASN A 390 2.13 15.38 -0.21
N GLY A 391 1.09 16.01 0.37
CA GLY A 391 -0.25 16.11 -0.23
C GLY A 391 -1.08 14.84 -0.20
N MET A 392 -0.63 13.86 0.57
CA MET A 392 -1.23 12.54 0.66
C MET A 392 -1.98 12.37 1.99
N THR A 393 -2.60 13.42 2.53
CA THR A 393 -3.32 13.35 3.81
C THR A 393 -4.76 12.87 3.65
N GLN A 394 -5.24 12.09 4.64
CA GLN A 394 -6.66 11.92 4.91
C GLN A 394 -7.09 12.97 5.93
N VAL A 395 -8.23 13.61 5.67
CA VAL A 395 -8.95 14.37 6.69
C VAL A 395 -10.21 13.58 7.01
N CYS A 396 -10.17 12.73 8.04
CA CYS A 396 -11.40 12.17 8.59
C CYS A 396 -12.08 13.24 9.44
N LEU A 397 -13.36 13.52 9.17
CA LEU A 397 -14.17 14.38 10.03
C LEU A 397 -14.27 13.75 11.43
N GLN A 398 -14.14 14.61 12.43
CA GLN A 398 -13.97 14.32 13.85
C GLN A 398 -15.11 13.46 14.43
N GLY A 399 -14.76 12.34 15.06
CA GLY A 399 -15.57 11.68 16.07
C GLY A 399 -14.82 11.74 17.40
N GLU A 400 -15.37 12.42 18.41
CA GLU A 400 -14.81 12.49 19.74
C GLU A 400 -14.80 11.10 20.39
N SER A 401 -13.61 10.52 20.58
CA SER A 401 -13.42 9.40 21.51
C SER A 401 -12.78 9.93 22.80
N ALA A 402 -13.23 9.40 23.93
CA ALA A 402 -12.90 9.84 25.29
C ALA A 402 -11.39 9.75 25.69
N HIS A 403 -10.50 9.34 24.79
CA HIS A 403 -9.06 9.17 25.02
C HIS A 403 -8.15 10.11 24.21
N GLY A 404 -8.67 11.25 23.77
CA GLY A 404 -7.87 12.30 23.13
C GLY A 404 -7.87 12.21 21.60
N LYS A 405 -7.58 13.36 20.98
CA LYS A 405 -7.70 13.61 19.55
C LYS A 405 -6.75 12.69 18.74
N CYS A 406 -7.27 11.62 18.14
CA CYS A 406 -6.57 10.87 17.10
C CYS A 406 -6.78 11.58 15.75
N VAL A 407 -5.75 12.30 15.27
CA VAL A 407 -5.70 12.76 13.87
C VAL A 407 -5.28 11.56 13.04
N ALA A 408 -6.15 11.12 12.14
CA ALA A 408 -5.95 9.92 11.35
C ALA A 408 -5.28 10.30 10.02
N TYR A 409 -3.99 10.01 9.89
CA TYR A 409 -3.19 10.30 8.70
C TYR A 409 -3.44 9.22 7.64
N GLY A 410 -3.56 9.59 6.36
CA GLY A 410 -3.67 8.55 5.35
C GLY A 410 -3.30 8.96 3.93
N THR A 411 -2.13 8.49 3.51
CA THR A 411 -1.73 8.35 2.11
C THR A 411 -2.34 7.05 1.55
N ALA A 412 -2.14 6.69 0.28
CA ALA A 412 -2.53 5.35 -0.19
C ALA A 412 -1.86 4.21 0.62
N VAL A 413 -0.71 4.54 1.22
CA VAL A 413 0.13 3.74 2.13
C VAL A 413 -0.29 3.92 3.60
N GLY A 414 -0.89 5.06 3.93
CA GLY A 414 -1.26 5.47 5.29
C GLY A 414 -2.75 5.39 5.60
N ALA A 415 -3.70 5.28 4.67
CA ALA A 415 -5.13 5.25 5.01
C ALA A 415 -5.53 3.93 5.68
N PHE A 416 -4.63 2.95 5.62
CA PHE A 416 -4.60 1.78 6.50
C PHE A 416 -4.50 2.20 7.99
N ALA A 417 -3.82 3.28 8.35
CA ALA A 417 -3.75 3.75 9.73
C ALA A 417 -5.12 4.04 10.38
N VAL A 418 -6.03 4.68 9.63
CA VAL A 418 -7.27 5.25 10.18
C VAL A 418 -8.21 4.21 10.81
N TYR A 419 -8.21 2.97 10.33
CA TYR A 419 -9.18 1.94 10.73
C TYR A 419 -8.67 0.96 11.80
N GLY A 420 -7.37 0.93 12.09
CA GLY A 420 -6.80 0.04 13.11
C GLY A 420 -7.12 0.46 14.55
N ILE A 421 -7.45 1.74 14.77
CA ILE A 421 -7.62 2.32 16.10
C ILE A 421 -8.72 1.62 16.90
N HIS A 422 -9.86 1.28 16.28
CA HIS A 422 -10.97 0.61 16.99
C HIS A 422 -10.69 -0.86 17.37
N ARG A 423 -9.61 -1.47 16.87
CA ARG A 423 -9.28 -2.88 17.15
C ARG A 423 -8.03 -3.05 18.02
N VAL A 424 -7.23 -1.99 18.16
CA VAL A 424 -5.91 -2.01 18.78
C VAL A 424 -5.89 -1.31 20.15
N THR A 425 -6.82 -0.39 20.37
CA THR A 425 -7.25 0.11 21.69
C THR A 425 -8.46 -0.67 22.16
#